data_AF-A0A1Y1YYC8-F1
#
_entry.id   AF-A0A1Y1YYC8-F1
#
_cell.length_a   1.000
_cell.length_b   1.000
_cell.length_c   1.000
_cell.angle_alpha   90.00
_cell.angle_beta   90.00
_cell.angle_gamma   90.00
#
_symmetry.space_group_name_H-M   'P 1'
#
loop_
_entity.id
_entity.type
_entity.pdbx_description
1 polymer ?
#
loop_
_entity_poly.entity_id
_entity_poly.type
_entity_poly.pdbx_seq_one_letter_code
_entity_poly.pdbx_strand_id
1 'polypeptide(L)'
;MHNIDKSLVLNLIFKRQYKNSDALDLKKHQGFWKYVSQVLPNRSTESSYRCVTRMFHPDNFNGKFSEKEDEAILKLYSVYGPSWKMIGEMIGRMGTAVKDRYTLLEKKSFTGAGEWTDEEEKKYIEIVQDMKNKNQFVNGMPVFSEISKRLGTRSPKQCYVHWAFTKQDFIEGKKYPFTIFDRQEYLEK
;
A
#
# COMPACT_ATOMS: atom_id res chain seq x y z
N MET A 1 -34.11 12.89 -13.58
CA MET A 1 -33.05 13.09 -12.57
C MET A 1 -31.92 13.94 -13.17
N HIS A 2 -32.25 15.07 -13.84
CA HIS A 2 -31.34 15.83 -14.72
C HIS A 2 -31.24 17.31 -14.30
N ASN A 3 -30.91 17.60 -13.04
CA ASN A 3 -30.62 18.99 -12.65
C ASN A 3 -29.73 19.14 -11.42
N ILE A 4 -28.91 18.13 -11.11
CA ILE A 4 -27.88 18.28 -10.08
C ILE A 4 -26.64 18.82 -10.76
N ASP A 5 -26.27 20.06 -10.44
CA ASP A 5 -25.05 20.67 -10.94
C ASP A 5 -23.84 19.87 -10.43
N LYS A 6 -23.09 19.31 -11.39
CA LYS A 6 -21.88 18.53 -11.12
C LYS A 6 -20.83 19.37 -10.40
N SER A 7 -20.78 20.68 -10.66
CA SER A 7 -19.84 21.59 -10.01
C SER A 7 -20.09 21.68 -8.51
N LEU A 8 -21.37 21.75 -8.09
CA LEU A 8 -21.77 21.77 -6.68
C LEU A 8 -21.41 20.46 -5.96
N VAL A 9 -21.60 19.31 -6.62
CA VAL A 9 -21.24 18.01 -6.07
C VAL A 9 -19.72 17.89 -5.91
N LEU A 10 -18.94 18.33 -6.90
CA LEU A 10 -17.49 18.34 -6.81
C LEU A 10 -16.98 19.27 -5.70
N ASN A 11 -17.63 20.41 -5.46
CA ASN A 11 -17.31 21.31 -4.34
C ASN A 11 -17.57 20.66 -2.97
N LEU A 12 -18.66 19.89 -2.84
CA LEU A 12 -18.97 19.13 -1.63
C LEU A 12 -17.96 17.99 -1.37
N ILE A 13 -17.51 17.33 -2.44
CA ILE A 13 -16.53 16.25 -2.36
C ILE A 13 -15.13 16.81 -2.05
N PHE A 14 -14.68 17.83 -2.79
CA PHE A 14 -13.35 18.44 -2.69
C PHE A 14 -13.43 19.82 -2.05
N LYS A 15 -13.64 19.84 -0.72
CA LYS A 15 -13.84 21.01 0.16
C LYS A 15 -12.86 22.20 0.02
N ARG A 16 -11.81 22.10 -0.82
CA ARG A 16 -10.67 23.03 -0.84
C ARG A 16 -10.06 23.33 -2.22
N GLN A 17 -10.51 22.69 -3.31
CA GLN A 17 -9.83 22.80 -4.61
C GLN A 17 -10.47 23.77 -5.60
N TYR A 18 -11.74 24.15 -5.43
CA TYR A 18 -12.45 25.06 -6.33
C TYR A 18 -12.76 26.37 -5.60
N LYS A 19 -11.87 27.37 -5.73
CA LYS A 19 -12.06 28.75 -5.24
C LYS A 19 -12.94 29.58 -6.19
N ASN A 20 -14.03 29.01 -6.72
CA ASN A 20 -15.00 29.81 -7.49
C ASN A 20 -16.09 30.33 -6.56
N SER A 21 -16.45 31.60 -6.79
CA SER A 21 -17.17 32.52 -5.89
C SER A 21 -18.65 32.21 -5.64
N ASP A 22 -19.20 31.14 -6.22
CA ASP A 22 -20.55 30.60 -5.90
C ASP A 22 -20.45 29.42 -4.91
N ALA A 23 -19.51 29.50 -3.97
CA ALA A 23 -19.19 28.43 -3.05
C ALA A 23 -20.38 28.11 -2.11
N LEU A 24 -20.99 26.95 -2.33
CA LEU A 24 -21.99 26.35 -1.46
C LEU A 24 -21.55 26.45 0.01
N ASP A 25 -22.40 26.94 0.91
CA ASP A 25 -22.06 27.11 2.33
C ASP A 25 -21.75 25.77 2.99
N LEU A 26 -20.46 25.45 3.17
CA LEU A 26 -20.01 24.20 3.76
C LEU A 26 -20.55 23.98 5.17
N LYS A 27 -20.93 25.04 5.91
CA LYS A 27 -21.55 24.90 7.23
C LYS A 27 -22.97 24.35 7.13
N LYS A 28 -23.72 24.68 6.08
CA LYS A 28 -25.07 24.14 5.82
C LYS A 28 -25.04 22.67 5.38
N HIS A 29 -23.90 22.17 4.88
CA HIS A 29 -23.77 20.82 4.34
C HIS A 29 -22.79 19.92 5.12
N GLN A 30 -22.55 20.20 6.41
CA GLN A 30 -21.69 19.37 7.26
C GLN A 30 -22.13 17.90 7.32
N GLY A 31 -23.43 17.63 7.14
CA GLY A 31 -24.01 16.28 7.11
C GLY A 31 -23.90 15.54 5.77
N PHE A 32 -23.26 16.11 4.74
CA PHE A 32 -23.22 15.53 3.40
C PHE A 32 -22.76 14.05 3.40
N TRP A 33 -21.63 13.75 4.03
CA TRP A 33 -21.10 12.38 4.06
C TRP A 33 -21.97 11.42 4.89
N LYS A 34 -22.67 11.92 5.91
CA LYS A 34 -23.63 11.12 6.69
C LYS A 34 -24.81 10.71 5.82
N TYR A 35 -25.35 11.63 5.02
CA TYR A 35 -26.41 11.36 4.06
C TYR A 35 -25.97 10.35 2.98
N VAL A 36 -24.79 10.56 2.39
CA VAL A 36 -24.22 9.62 1.40
C VAL A 36 -24.02 8.22 1.99
N SER A 37 -23.59 8.10 3.25
CA SER A 37 -23.43 6.78 3.88
C SER A 37 -24.75 6.11 4.23
N GLN A 38 -25.81 6.86 4.53
CA GLN A 38 -27.12 6.29 4.90
C GLN A 38 -27.78 5.53 3.74
N VAL A 39 -27.55 5.96 2.50
CA VAL A 39 -28.04 5.25 1.30
C VAL A 39 -27.17 4.06 0.91
N LEU A 40 -26.04 3.84 1.59
CA LEU A 40 -25.10 2.74 1.36
C LEU A 40 -25.01 1.88 2.64
N PRO A 41 -26.04 1.07 2.96
CA PRO A 41 -26.20 0.41 4.26
C PRO A 41 -25.03 -0.52 4.65
N ASN A 42 -24.30 -1.04 3.67
CA ASN A 42 -23.16 -1.95 3.89
C ASN A 42 -21.79 -1.25 3.82
N ARG A 43 -21.73 0.08 3.87
CA ARG A 43 -20.46 0.84 3.84
C ARG A 43 -20.38 1.85 4.97
N SER A 44 -19.21 1.93 5.61
CA SER A 44 -18.92 3.01 6.54
C SER A 44 -18.84 4.35 5.82
N THR A 45 -19.03 5.45 6.57
CA THR A 45 -18.84 6.81 6.06
C THR A 45 -17.44 7.03 5.50
N GLU A 46 -16.41 6.47 6.15
CA GLU A 46 -15.01 6.54 5.69
C GLU A 46 -14.80 5.81 4.36
N SER A 47 -15.35 4.59 4.21
CA SER A 47 -15.27 3.83 2.95
C SER A 47 -15.98 4.58 1.81
N SER A 48 -17.14 5.17 2.11
CA SER A 48 -17.91 5.98 1.16
C SER A 48 -17.14 7.23 0.74
N TYR A 49 -16.56 7.95 1.70
CA TYR A 49 -15.69 9.10 1.47
C TYR A 49 -14.52 8.75 0.53
N ARG A 50 -13.75 7.71 0.87
CA ARG A 50 -12.59 7.27 0.06
C ARG A 50 -12.99 6.83 -1.35
N CYS A 51 -14.15 6.16 -1.48
CA CYS A 51 -14.64 5.69 -2.78
C CYS A 51 -15.02 6.87 -3.68
N VAL A 52 -15.87 7.76 -3.16
CA VAL A 52 -16.43 8.90 -3.91
C VAL A 52 -15.31 9.90 -4.26
N THR A 53 -14.43 10.24 -3.32
CA THR A 53 -13.30 11.16 -3.59
C THR A 53 -12.36 10.62 -4.67
N ARG A 54 -12.09 9.32 -4.71
CA ARG A 54 -11.30 8.71 -5.80
C ARG A 54 -12.04 8.74 -7.12
N MET A 55 -13.31 8.33 -7.12
CA MET A 55 -14.12 8.22 -8.34
C MET A 55 -14.32 9.56 -9.06
N PHE A 56 -14.48 10.64 -8.29
CA PHE A 56 -14.70 11.99 -8.82
C PHE A 56 -13.43 12.84 -8.91
N HIS A 57 -12.25 12.29 -8.58
CA HIS A 57 -11.00 13.05 -8.67
C HIS A 57 -10.74 13.44 -10.14
N PRO A 58 -10.37 14.70 -10.44
CA PRO A 58 -10.12 15.13 -11.82
C PRO A 58 -9.10 14.23 -12.53
N ASP A 59 -8.05 13.83 -11.81
CA ASP A 59 -6.97 12.99 -12.36
C ASP A 59 -7.21 11.47 -12.28
N ASN A 60 -8.44 11.01 -12.02
CA ASN A 60 -8.76 9.58 -11.91
C ASN A 60 -8.78 8.86 -13.28
N PHE A 61 -8.96 9.59 -14.39
CA PHE A 61 -9.24 9.02 -15.71
C PHE A 61 -8.11 9.19 -16.74
N ASN A 62 -6.86 9.25 -16.29
CA ASN A 62 -5.71 9.50 -17.17
C ASN A 62 -5.23 8.23 -17.93
N GLY A 63 -5.99 7.15 -17.91
CA GLY A 63 -5.69 5.93 -18.66
C GLY A 63 -4.49 5.13 -18.12
N LYS A 64 -3.90 4.30 -18.97
CA LYS A 64 -2.71 3.49 -18.63
C LYS A 64 -1.49 4.39 -18.36
N PHE A 65 -0.60 3.95 -17.48
CA PHE A 65 0.70 4.59 -17.29
C PHE A 65 1.61 4.27 -18.48
N SER A 66 2.22 5.31 -19.04
CA SER A 66 3.28 5.24 -20.04
C SER A 66 4.65 4.98 -19.40
N GLU A 67 5.62 4.52 -20.18
CA GLU A 67 6.99 4.29 -19.70
C GLU A 67 7.64 5.58 -19.20
N LYS A 68 7.38 6.71 -19.87
CA LYS A 68 7.86 8.03 -19.42
C LYS A 68 7.31 8.41 -18.04
N GLU A 69 6.06 8.07 -17.76
CA GLU A 69 5.47 8.29 -16.44
C GLU A 69 6.10 7.36 -15.40
N ASP A 70 6.38 6.10 -15.76
CA ASP A 70 7.06 5.17 -14.85
C ASP A 70 8.48 5.67 -14.48
N GLU A 71 9.25 6.13 -15.47
CA GLU A 71 10.56 6.75 -15.25
C GLU A 71 10.47 7.99 -14.35
N ALA A 72 9.48 8.86 -14.61
CA ALA A 72 9.24 10.05 -13.80
C ALA A 72 8.89 9.69 -12.35
N ILE A 73 8.05 8.66 -12.14
CA ILE A 73 7.67 8.18 -10.80
C ILE A 73 8.91 7.70 -10.03
N LEU A 74 9.75 6.86 -10.66
CA LEU A 74 10.96 6.34 -10.02
C LEU A 74 11.95 7.47 -9.68
N LYS A 75 12.16 8.41 -10.61
CA LYS A 75 13.03 9.57 -10.39
C LYS A 75 12.52 10.51 -9.30
N LEU A 76 11.22 10.79 -9.26
CA LEU A 76 10.64 11.66 -8.24
C LEU A 76 10.62 10.99 -6.87
N TYR A 77 10.40 9.67 -6.82
CA TYR A 77 10.48 8.91 -5.58
C TYR A 77 11.90 8.89 -5.00
N SER A 78 12.95 8.80 -5.83
CA SER A 78 14.33 8.82 -5.34
C SER A 78 14.73 10.16 -4.69
N VAL A 79 14.06 11.25 -5.06
CA VAL A 79 14.30 12.60 -4.52
C VAL A 79 13.40 12.89 -3.31
N TYR A 80 12.10 12.63 -3.43
CA TYR A 80 11.08 13.08 -2.46
C TYR A 80 10.54 11.96 -1.56
N GLY A 81 10.98 10.71 -1.75
CA GLY A 81 10.47 9.55 -1.04
C GLY A 81 8.97 9.29 -1.30
N PRO A 82 8.23 8.72 -0.33
CA PRO A 82 6.81 8.34 -0.48
C PRO A 82 5.84 9.54 -0.44
N SER A 83 6.21 10.66 -1.04
CA SER A 83 5.43 11.90 -1.12
C SER A 83 4.39 11.84 -2.26
N TRP A 84 3.53 10.82 -2.24
CA TRP A 84 2.68 10.43 -3.38
C TRP A 84 1.78 11.54 -3.92
N LYS A 85 1.24 12.39 -3.04
CA LYS A 85 0.41 13.52 -3.44
C LYS A 85 1.21 14.50 -4.30
N MET A 86 2.40 14.88 -3.85
CA MET A 86 3.29 15.80 -4.55
C MET A 86 3.78 15.21 -5.88
N ILE A 87 4.18 13.94 -5.88
CA ILE A 87 4.60 13.25 -7.10
C ILE A 87 3.44 13.20 -8.10
N GLY A 88 2.24 12.88 -7.62
CA GLY A 88 1.02 12.90 -8.43
C GLY A 88 0.74 14.26 -9.06
N GLU A 89 0.79 15.33 -8.27
CA GLU A 89 0.61 16.71 -8.76
C GLU A 89 1.65 17.07 -9.84
N MET A 90 2.90 16.62 -9.70
CA MET A 90 3.96 16.88 -10.69
C MET A 90 3.77 16.16 -12.02
N ILE A 91 3.23 14.94 -12.01
CA ILE A 91 2.99 14.15 -13.24
C ILE A 91 1.54 14.24 -13.73
N GLY A 92 0.72 15.07 -13.09
CA GLY A 92 -0.70 15.21 -13.40
C GLY A 92 -1.49 13.92 -13.18
N ARG A 93 -1.25 13.20 -12.08
CA ARG A 93 -1.95 11.95 -11.71
C ARG A 93 -2.41 12.00 -10.26
N MET A 94 -3.47 11.28 -9.93
CA MET A 94 -3.88 11.11 -8.54
C MET A 94 -2.78 10.38 -7.73
N GLY A 95 -2.36 10.93 -6.59
CA GLY A 95 -1.26 10.38 -5.81
C GLY A 95 -1.44 8.92 -5.39
N THR A 96 -2.66 8.46 -5.12
CA THR A 96 -2.90 7.04 -4.84
C THR A 96 -2.63 6.15 -6.05
N ALA A 97 -2.98 6.60 -7.26
CA ALA A 97 -2.69 5.86 -8.49
C ALA A 97 -1.17 5.77 -8.72
N VAL A 98 -0.43 6.83 -8.39
CA VAL A 98 1.04 6.83 -8.42
C VAL A 98 1.62 5.83 -7.42
N LYS A 99 1.13 5.81 -6.18
CA LYS A 99 1.55 4.83 -5.16
C LYS A 99 1.32 3.39 -5.64
N ASP A 100 0.14 3.13 -6.17
CA ASP A 100 -0.22 1.80 -6.68
C ASP A 100 0.68 1.41 -7.86
N ARG A 101 0.96 2.35 -8.77
CA ARG A 101 1.88 2.13 -9.90
C ARG A 101 3.32 1.88 -9.43
N TYR A 102 3.84 2.72 -8.52
CA TYR A 102 5.17 2.54 -7.95
C TYR A 102 5.31 1.16 -7.29
N THR A 103 4.31 0.72 -6.53
CA THR A 103 4.31 -0.62 -5.90
C THR A 103 4.43 -1.74 -6.94
N LEU A 104 3.83 -1.57 -8.12
CA LEU A 104 3.97 -2.53 -9.22
C LEU A 104 5.35 -2.44 -9.88
N LEU A 105 5.91 -1.24 -10.06
CA LEU A 105 7.26 -1.05 -10.60
C LEU A 105 8.32 -1.63 -9.67
N GLU A 106 8.20 -1.38 -8.37
CA GLU A 106 9.04 -1.97 -7.34
C GLU A 106 8.94 -3.50 -7.38
N LYS A 107 7.74 -4.06 -7.50
CA LYS A 107 7.57 -5.52 -7.67
C LYS A 107 8.26 -6.07 -8.92
N LYS A 108 8.24 -5.31 -10.03
CA LYS A 108 8.93 -5.69 -11.29
C LYS A 108 10.45 -5.54 -11.21
N SER A 109 10.96 -4.71 -10.30
CA SER A 109 12.41 -4.53 -10.11
C SER A 109 13.09 -5.74 -9.47
N PHE A 110 12.32 -6.62 -8.83
CA PHE A 110 12.81 -7.89 -8.32
C PHE A 110 12.97 -8.89 -9.47
N THR A 111 14.19 -9.35 -9.70
CA THR A 111 14.56 -10.29 -10.76
C THR A 111 14.30 -11.75 -10.41
N GLY A 112 14.14 -12.06 -9.12
CA GLY A 112 13.89 -13.40 -8.61
C GLY A 112 12.44 -13.84 -8.78
N ALA A 113 12.04 -14.11 -10.02
CA ALA A 113 10.84 -14.85 -10.36
C ALA A 113 11.22 -16.33 -10.59
N GLY A 114 10.55 -17.27 -9.91
CA GLY A 114 10.84 -18.71 -10.03
C GLY A 114 11.48 -19.32 -8.79
N GLU A 115 12.12 -20.49 -8.96
CA GLU A 115 12.78 -21.27 -7.90
C GLU A 115 13.94 -20.49 -7.26
N TRP A 116 14.25 -20.79 -6.00
CA TRP A 116 15.38 -20.19 -5.29
C TRP A 116 16.67 -20.87 -5.75
N THR A 117 17.65 -20.07 -6.19
CA THR A 117 18.98 -20.58 -6.50
C THR A 117 19.77 -20.84 -5.21
N ASP A 118 20.74 -21.75 -5.25
CA ASP A 118 21.58 -22.07 -4.09
C ASP A 118 22.35 -20.83 -3.59
N GLU A 119 22.78 -19.95 -4.50
CA GLU A 119 23.44 -18.70 -4.15
C GLU A 119 22.50 -17.71 -3.45
N GLU A 120 21.27 -17.58 -3.95
CA GLU A 120 20.22 -16.76 -3.30
C GLU A 120 19.87 -17.33 -1.91
N GLU A 121 19.74 -18.64 -1.80
CA GLU A 121 19.44 -19.33 -0.54
C GLU A 121 20.51 -19.08 0.51
N LYS A 122 21.77 -19.28 0.14
CA LYS A 122 22.90 -19.05 1.04
C LYS A 122 22.92 -17.60 1.53
N LYS A 123 22.76 -16.63 0.62
CA LYS A 123 22.70 -15.21 0.97
C LYS A 123 21.52 -14.88 1.88
N TYR A 124 20.36 -15.50 1.62
CA TYR A 124 19.17 -15.34 2.47
C TYR A 124 19.42 -15.80 3.91
N ILE A 125 20.00 -16.99 4.07
CA ILE A 125 20.33 -17.56 5.39
C ILE A 125 21.33 -16.68 6.13
N GLU A 126 22.39 -16.23 5.47
CA GLU A 126 23.40 -15.32 6.05
C GLU A 126 22.77 -14.02 6.57
N ILE A 127 21.87 -13.42 5.78
CA ILE A 127 21.15 -12.20 6.18
C ILE A 127 20.29 -12.45 7.43
N VAL A 128 19.53 -13.56 7.45
CA VAL A 128 18.65 -13.91 8.58
C VAL A 128 19.47 -14.18 9.85
N GLN A 129 20.62 -14.86 9.74
CA GLN A 129 21.54 -15.10 10.85
C GLN A 129 22.14 -13.80 11.39
N ASP A 130 22.60 -12.90 10.51
CA ASP A 130 23.10 -11.58 10.91
C ASP A 130 22.03 -10.77 11.66
N MET A 131 20.80 -10.77 11.17
CA MET A 131 19.68 -10.09 11.84
C MET A 131 19.38 -10.70 13.22
N LYS A 132 19.52 -12.02 13.36
CA LYS A 132 19.34 -12.72 14.63
C LYS A 132 20.43 -12.33 15.63
N ASN A 133 21.69 -12.30 15.19
CA ASN A 133 22.83 -11.92 16.01
C ASN A 133 22.74 -10.45 16.48
N LYS A 134 22.16 -9.57 15.66
CA LYS A 134 21.91 -8.16 16.00
C LYS A 134 20.60 -7.91 16.75
N ASN A 135 19.87 -8.96 17.12
CA ASN A 135 18.58 -8.89 17.80
C ASN A 135 17.54 -8.01 17.05
N GLN A 136 17.55 -8.05 15.72
CA GLN A 136 16.69 -7.23 14.84
C GLN A 136 15.36 -7.91 14.47
N PHE A 137 14.89 -8.82 15.33
CA PHE A 137 13.62 -9.51 15.14
C PHE A 137 12.53 -8.73 15.87
N VAL A 138 11.42 -8.47 15.19
CA VAL A 138 10.25 -7.82 15.75
C VAL A 138 9.19 -8.88 15.98
N ASN A 139 8.74 -9.05 17.23
CA ASN A 139 7.75 -10.07 17.61
C ASN A 139 8.13 -11.50 17.15
N GLY A 140 9.42 -11.83 17.22
CA GLY A 140 9.95 -13.15 16.83
C GLY A 140 10.06 -13.37 15.31
N MET A 141 9.86 -12.34 14.49
CA MET A 141 9.99 -12.41 13.04
C MET A 141 11.08 -11.46 12.51
N PRO A 142 11.81 -11.85 11.46
CA PRO A 142 12.73 -10.92 10.81
C PRO A 142 11.96 -9.85 10.03
N VAL A 143 12.56 -8.68 9.88
CA VAL A 143 11.99 -7.60 9.08
C VAL A 143 12.23 -7.88 7.59
N PHE A 144 11.24 -8.47 6.91
CA PHE A 144 11.37 -8.92 5.52
C PHE A 144 11.65 -7.81 4.50
N SER A 145 11.29 -6.56 4.80
CA SER A 145 11.68 -5.42 3.96
C SER A 145 13.20 -5.19 3.97
N GLU A 146 13.85 -5.42 5.10
CA GLU A 146 15.31 -5.33 5.22
C GLU A 146 15.99 -6.51 4.54
N ILE A 147 15.45 -7.73 4.70
CA ILE A 147 15.97 -8.92 4.00
C ILE A 147 15.91 -8.71 2.48
N SER A 148 14.75 -8.31 1.97
CA SER A 148 14.55 -8.04 0.55
C SER A 148 15.52 -6.99 0.01
N LYS A 149 15.74 -5.91 0.78
CA LYS A 149 16.70 -4.86 0.43
C LYS A 149 18.14 -5.37 0.34
N ARG A 150 18.58 -6.21 1.28
CA ARG A 150 19.95 -6.79 1.27
C ARG A 150 20.11 -7.88 0.22
N LEU A 151 19.07 -8.67 -0.02
CA LEU A 151 19.05 -9.74 -1.00
C LEU A 151 19.09 -9.16 -2.42
N GLY A 152 18.27 -8.14 -2.68
CA GLY A 152 18.18 -7.40 -3.95
C GLY A 152 17.36 -8.09 -5.03
N THR A 153 17.21 -9.42 -4.97
CA THR A 153 16.56 -10.22 -6.02
C THR A 153 15.08 -10.52 -5.74
N ARG A 154 14.67 -10.61 -4.46
CA ARG A 154 13.31 -10.99 -4.06
C ARG A 154 12.61 -9.87 -3.31
N SER A 155 11.29 -9.76 -3.51
CA SER A 155 10.43 -8.85 -2.77
C SER A 155 10.27 -9.26 -1.29
N PRO A 156 9.84 -8.34 -0.40
CA PRO A 156 9.61 -8.68 1.01
C PRO A 156 8.57 -9.79 1.19
N LYS A 157 7.57 -9.84 0.31
CA LYS A 157 6.56 -10.90 0.33
C LYS A 157 7.15 -12.25 -0.06
N GLN A 158 8.02 -12.31 -1.06
CA GLN A 158 8.71 -13.54 -1.45
C GLN A 158 9.64 -14.03 -0.35
N CYS A 159 10.37 -13.12 0.32
CA CYS A 159 11.18 -13.44 1.49
C CYS A 159 10.33 -14.04 2.63
N TYR A 160 9.17 -13.44 2.94
CA TYR A 160 8.24 -13.99 3.93
C TYR A 160 7.74 -15.38 3.56
N VAL A 161 7.33 -15.56 2.30
CA VAL A 161 6.82 -16.84 1.80
C VAL A 161 7.90 -17.90 1.94
N HIS A 162 9.13 -17.59 1.49
CA HIS A 162 10.28 -18.48 1.63
C HIS A 162 10.55 -18.83 3.09
N TRP A 163 10.67 -17.84 3.97
CA TRP A 163 10.85 -18.08 5.40
C TRP A 163 9.78 -18.99 6.01
N ALA A 164 8.51 -18.77 5.63
CA ALA A 164 7.39 -19.55 6.14
C ALA A 164 7.45 -21.01 5.66
N PHE A 165 7.85 -21.25 4.41
CA PHE A 165 7.99 -22.58 3.83
C PHE A 165 9.28 -23.29 4.28
N THR A 166 10.43 -22.61 4.34
CA THR A 166 11.71 -23.17 4.83
C THR A 166 11.66 -23.48 6.33
N LYS A 167 10.86 -22.75 7.11
CA LYS A 167 10.56 -23.13 8.50
C LYS A 167 9.63 -24.34 8.60
N GLN A 168 8.96 -24.73 7.51
CA GLN A 168 7.96 -25.79 7.52
C GLN A 168 8.55 -27.19 7.38
N ASP A 169 9.84 -27.31 7.03
CA ASP A 169 10.57 -28.56 7.09
C ASP A 169 11.80 -28.41 7.98
N PHE A 170 11.71 -28.93 9.21
CA PHE A 170 12.47 -30.10 9.62
C PHE A 170 12.13 -30.48 11.09
N ILE A 171 11.47 -31.64 11.22
CA ILE A 171 11.51 -32.60 12.35
C ILE A 171 10.71 -32.23 13.62
N GLU A 172 9.98 -33.20 14.18
CA GLU A 172 9.37 -33.24 15.54
C GLU A 172 7.89 -32.91 15.74
N GLY A 173 7.10 -32.53 14.72
CA GLY A 173 5.63 -32.54 14.87
C GLY A 173 5.06 -31.62 15.98
N LYS A 174 5.79 -30.58 16.40
CA LYS A 174 5.26 -29.53 17.29
C LYS A 174 4.80 -28.32 16.49
N LYS A 175 3.49 -28.21 16.31
CA LYS A 175 2.82 -26.98 15.85
C LYS A 175 3.20 -25.83 16.80
N TYR A 176 3.77 -24.77 16.26
CA TYR A 176 3.97 -23.49 16.93
C TYR A 176 3.21 -22.39 16.17
N PRO A 177 2.84 -21.28 16.80
CA PRO A 177 1.44 -20.89 16.93
C PRO A 177 1.14 -19.77 15.93
N PHE A 178 0.22 -20.03 14.99
CA PHE A 178 0.05 -19.19 13.78
C PHE A 178 -0.85 -17.96 14.01
N THR A 179 -1.58 -17.89 15.12
CA THR A 179 -2.46 -16.76 15.49
C THR A 179 -2.04 -16.10 16.81
N ILE A 180 -2.63 -14.92 17.12
CA ILE A 180 -2.38 -14.22 18.39
C ILE A 180 -2.84 -15.07 19.60
N PHE A 181 -3.87 -15.88 19.41
CA PHE A 181 -4.42 -16.81 20.42
C PHE A 181 -3.45 -17.96 20.70
N ASP A 182 -2.88 -18.53 19.64
CA ASP A 182 -1.95 -19.64 19.77
C ASP A 182 -0.64 -19.18 20.49
N ARG A 183 -0.25 -17.90 20.38
CA ARG A 183 0.90 -17.31 21.11
C ARG A 183 0.63 -17.10 22.59
N GLN A 184 -0.63 -16.83 22.93
CA GLN A 184 -1.07 -16.61 24.30
C GLN A 184 -1.08 -17.95 25.06
N GLU A 185 -1.59 -19.01 24.42
CA GLU A 185 -1.58 -20.38 24.97
C GLU A 185 -0.15 -20.94 25.18
N TYR A 186 0.83 -20.53 24.37
CA TYR A 186 2.22 -20.94 24.54
C TYR A 186 2.93 -20.25 25.71
N LEU A 187 2.55 -19.02 26.06
CA LEU A 187 3.15 -18.27 27.17
C LEU A 187 2.54 -18.62 28.53
N GLU A 188 1.40 -19.31 28.54
CA GLU A 188 0.69 -19.78 29.74
C GLU A 188 1.08 -21.22 30.16
N LYS A 189 1.99 -21.87 29.44
CA LYS A 189 2.60 -23.17 29.79
C LYS A 189 4.06 -22.97 30.20
#